data_AF-A0A1W9UUV2-F1
#
_entry.id   AF-A0A1W9UUV2-F1
#
_cell.length_a   1.000
_cell.length_b   1.000
_cell.length_c   1.000
_cell.angle_alpha   90.00
_cell.angle_beta   90.00
_cell.angle_gamma   90.00
#
_symmetry.space_group_name_H-M   'P 1'
#
loop_
_entity.id
_entity.type
_entity.pdbx_description
1 polymer ?
#
loop_
_entity_poly.entity_id
_entity_poly.type
_entity_poly.pdbx_seq_one_letter_code
_entity_poly.pdbx_strand_id
1 'polypeptide(L)'
;VEAWERYTQARAEAMRYSYGETTCSAQTWQAAREQARASGDPVTFTGDNENGETVQSLAAPVNLRGLTIGVLGLHRPTAAGAWRPEEITMVRMIADRLALAADNLRLLDETQRSAARERLVGEISDQMQRATDTEALMRITAEELNRVLGGSRTYVRLGTQAELAGGSGHEPQEERS
;
A
#
# COMPACT_ATOMS: atom_id res chain seq x y z
N VAL A 1 -10.03 5.57 -7.30
CA VAL A 1 -9.22 4.48 -7.87
C VAL A 1 -7.77 4.61 -7.43
N GLU A 2 -7.13 5.77 -7.68
CA GLU A 2 -5.73 6.04 -7.34
C GLU A 2 -5.30 5.78 -5.88
N ALA A 3 -6.17 5.99 -4.89
CA ALA A 3 -5.82 5.80 -3.48
C ALA A 3 -5.54 4.33 -3.12
N TRP A 4 -6.35 3.39 -3.64
CA TRP A 4 -6.16 1.96 -3.42
C TRP A 4 -5.05 1.39 -4.30
N GLU A 5 -4.87 1.90 -5.51
CA GLU A 5 -3.74 1.53 -6.38
C GLU A 5 -2.40 1.89 -5.74
N ARG A 6 -2.23 3.14 -5.27
CA ARG A 6 -1.00 3.57 -4.58
C ARG A 6 -0.77 2.77 -3.28
N TYR A 7 -1.83 2.51 -2.51
CA TYR A 7 -1.74 1.78 -1.25
C TYR A 7 -1.32 0.32 -1.45
N THR A 8 -1.89 -0.36 -2.44
CA THR A 8 -1.54 -1.74 -2.78
C THR A 8 -0.16 -1.83 -3.42
N GLN A 9 0.25 -0.90 -4.29
CA GLN A 9 1.58 -0.89 -4.89
C GLN A 9 2.70 -0.76 -3.85
N ALA A 10 2.46 0.01 -2.78
CA ALA A 10 3.40 0.13 -1.66
C ALA A 10 3.42 -1.10 -0.73
N ARG A 11 2.47 -2.04 -0.85
CA ARG A 11 2.30 -3.19 0.07
C ARG A 11 1.93 -4.50 -0.66
N ALA A 12 2.27 -4.63 -1.93
CA ALA A 12 1.72 -5.66 -2.82
C ALA A 12 1.97 -7.10 -2.32
N GLU A 13 3.11 -7.35 -1.68
CA GLU A 13 3.45 -8.65 -1.11
C GLU A 13 2.74 -8.94 0.22
N ALA A 14 2.32 -7.92 0.97
CA ALA A 14 1.78 -8.06 2.32
C ALA A 14 0.25 -8.27 2.37
N MET A 15 -0.43 -8.33 1.23
CA MET A 15 -1.89 -8.31 1.15
C MET A 15 -2.53 -9.66 0.76
N ARG A 16 -1.74 -10.70 0.54
CA ARG A 16 -2.26 -12.05 0.31
C ARG A 16 -2.21 -12.86 1.60
N TYR A 17 -3.36 -13.37 2.02
CA TYR A 17 -3.46 -14.35 3.09
C TYR A 17 -4.25 -15.55 2.58
N SER A 18 -3.78 -16.76 2.90
CA SER A 18 -4.45 -18.03 2.58
C SER A 18 -4.49 -18.90 3.82
N TYR A 19 -5.60 -19.59 4.03
CA TYR A 19 -5.79 -20.51 5.14
C TYR A 19 -6.53 -21.77 4.65
N GLY A 20 -6.08 -22.94 5.10
CA GLY A 20 -6.59 -24.24 4.69
C GLY A 20 -5.70 -24.98 3.69
N GLU A 21 -5.92 -26.29 3.58
CA GLU A 21 -5.13 -27.20 2.73
C GLU A 21 -5.69 -27.34 1.31
N THR A 22 -6.99 -27.06 1.12
CA THR A 22 -7.60 -27.15 -0.22
C THR A 22 -7.24 -25.94 -1.06
N THR A 23 -6.47 -26.18 -2.12
CA THR A 23 -6.10 -25.17 -3.12
C THR A 23 -6.86 -25.41 -4.42
N CYS A 24 -6.74 -24.45 -5.35
CA CYS A 24 -7.13 -24.62 -6.75
C CYS A 24 -5.95 -24.18 -7.60
N SER A 25 -5.83 -24.72 -8.81
CA SER A 25 -4.77 -24.34 -9.74
C SER A 25 -4.76 -22.82 -9.96
N ALA A 26 -3.56 -22.25 -10.09
CA ALA A 26 -3.38 -20.81 -10.27
C ALA A 26 -4.13 -20.28 -11.50
N GLN A 27 -4.19 -21.06 -12.57
CA GLN A 27 -4.85 -20.70 -13.83
C GLN A 27 -6.37 -20.64 -13.68
N THR A 28 -6.98 -21.65 -13.06
CA THR A 28 -8.44 -21.65 -12.84
C THR A 28 -8.83 -20.55 -11.86
N TRP A 29 -8.03 -20.34 -10.81
CA TRP A 29 -8.24 -19.22 -9.89
C TRP A 29 -8.13 -17.86 -10.57
N GLN A 30 -7.16 -17.67 -11.47
CA GLN A 30 -6.98 -16.41 -12.19
C GLN A 30 -8.21 -16.06 -13.02
N ALA A 31 -8.77 -17.01 -13.77
CA ALA A 31 -9.98 -16.80 -14.57
C ALA A 31 -11.19 -16.45 -13.71
N ALA A 32 -11.42 -17.19 -12.62
CA ALA A 32 -12.52 -16.92 -11.70
C ALA A 32 -12.39 -15.55 -11.01
N ARG A 33 -11.16 -15.16 -10.64
CA ARG A 33 -10.87 -13.87 -10.04
C ARG A 33 -11.16 -12.71 -11.00
N GLU A 34 -10.78 -12.86 -12.26
CA GLU A 34 -11.07 -11.87 -13.29
C GLU A 34 -12.57 -11.73 -13.55
N GLN A 35 -13.28 -12.85 -13.63
CA GLN A 35 -14.72 -12.85 -13.82
C GLN A 35 -15.46 -12.20 -12.64
N ALA A 36 -15.13 -12.56 -11.40
CA ALA A 36 -15.73 -11.95 -10.20
C ALA A 36 -15.45 -10.44 -10.12
N ARG A 37 -14.25 -10.01 -10.55
CA ARG A 37 -13.90 -8.59 -10.63
C ARG A 37 -14.69 -7.85 -11.70
N ALA A 38 -14.94 -8.48 -12.85
CA ALA A 38 -15.67 -7.88 -13.95
C ALA A 38 -17.19 -7.82 -13.70
N SER A 39 -17.76 -8.86 -13.09
CA SER A 39 -19.19 -8.91 -12.76
C SER A 39 -19.53 -8.08 -11.53
N GLY A 40 -18.62 -7.99 -10.56
CA GLY A 40 -18.92 -7.43 -9.24
C GLY A 40 -19.77 -8.35 -8.36
N ASP A 41 -20.05 -9.58 -8.80
CA ASP A 41 -20.82 -10.59 -8.08
C ASP A 41 -20.01 -11.87 -7.84
N PRO A 42 -20.36 -12.66 -6.81
CA PRO A 42 -19.70 -13.93 -6.56
C PRO A 42 -19.85 -14.93 -7.70
N VAL A 43 -18.77 -15.68 -7.99
CA VAL A 43 -18.71 -16.69 -9.05
C VAL A 43 -18.34 -18.04 -8.44
N THR A 44 -19.18 -19.05 -8.66
CA THR A 44 -18.86 -20.45 -8.32
C THR A 44 -18.28 -21.17 -9.53
N PHE A 45 -17.27 -22.00 -9.31
CA PHE A 45 -16.66 -22.78 -10.38
C PHE A 45 -16.09 -24.09 -9.84
N THR A 46 -15.95 -25.06 -10.74
CA THR A 46 -15.29 -26.33 -10.49
C THR A 46 -13.92 -26.28 -11.16
N GLY A 47 -12.88 -26.70 -10.46
CA GLY A 47 -11.53 -26.79 -11.01
C GLY A 47 -10.73 -27.87 -10.30
N ASP A 48 -9.50 -28.09 -10.73
CA ASP A 48 -8.61 -29.05 -10.08
C ASP A 48 -7.60 -28.33 -9.18
N ASN A 49 -7.19 -28.99 -8.11
CA ASN A 49 -6.10 -28.56 -7.25
C ASN A 49 -4.73 -29.00 -7.83
N GLU A 50 -3.65 -28.68 -7.13
CA GLU A 50 -2.29 -29.03 -7.56
C GLU A 50 -2.03 -30.56 -7.62
N ASN A 51 -2.85 -31.34 -6.91
CA ASN A 51 -2.80 -32.81 -6.90
C ASN A 51 -3.69 -33.45 -7.98
N GLY A 52 -4.37 -32.65 -8.81
CA GLY A 52 -5.30 -33.13 -9.83
C GLY A 52 -6.67 -33.56 -9.28
N GLU A 53 -7.00 -33.23 -8.04
CA GLU A 53 -8.30 -33.50 -7.44
C GLU A 53 -9.28 -32.36 -7.74
N THR A 54 -10.50 -32.73 -8.11
CA THR A 54 -11.54 -31.74 -8.40
C THR A 54 -12.10 -31.11 -7.13
N VAL A 55 -12.10 -29.78 -7.10
CA VAL A 55 -12.56 -28.92 -6.00
C VAL A 55 -13.70 -28.00 -6.44
N GLN A 56 -14.63 -27.75 -5.52
CA GLN A 56 -15.68 -26.75 -5.65
C GLN A 56 -15.18 -25.42 -5.08
N SER A 57 -15.26 -24.35 -5.87
CA SER A 57 -14.65 -23.07 -5.52
C SER A 57 -15.63 -21.92 -5.65
N LEU A 58 -15.42 -20.87 -4.86
CA LEU A 58 -16.18 -19.63 -4.85
C LEU A 58 -15.20 -18.45 -4.84
N ALA A 59 -15.35 -17.55 -5.80
CA ALA A 59 -14.66 -16.27 -5.84
C ALA A 59 -15.68 -15.16 -5.53
N ALA A 60 -15.53 -14.46 -4.41
CA ALA A 60 -16.38 -13.34 -4.05
C ALA A 60 -15.60 -12.02 -4.15
N PRO A 61 -16.07 -11.03 -4.93
CA PRO A 61 -15.38 -9.75 -5.03
C PRO A 61 -15.52 -8.95 -3.73
N VAL A 62 -14.45 -8.28 -3.34
CA VAL A 62 -14.43 -7.33 -2.22
C VAL A 62 -14.69 -5.94 -2.79
N ASN A 63 -15.93 -5.49 -2.72
CA ASN A 63 -16.38 -4.25 -3.34
C ASN A 63 -16.44 -3.11 -2.33
N LEU A 64 -15.82 -1.99 -2.67
CA LEU A 64 -15.85 -0.75 -1.91
C LEU A 64 -16.38 0.37 -2.79
N ARG A 65 -17.59 0.88 -2.50
CA ARG A 65 -18.21 2.02 -3.19
C ARG A 65 -18.20 1.88 -4.74
N GLY A 66 -18.54 0.69 -5.23
CA GLY A 66 -18.58 0.40 -6.67
C GLY A 66 -17.23 0.04 -7.30
N LEU A 67 -16.16 -0.03 -6.52
CA LEU A 67 -14.84 -0.48 -6.97
C LEU A 67 -14.47 -1.83 -6.34
N THR A 68 -14.12 -2.82 -7.15
CA THR A 68 -13.56 -4.08 -6.64
C THR A 68 -12.10 -3.89 -6.23
N ILE A 69 -11.82 -3.93 -4.93
CA ILE A 69 -10.49 -3.73 -4.33
C ILE A 69 -9.76 -5.04 -4.01
N GLY A 70 -10.42 -6.18 -4.21
CA GLY A 70 -9.86 -7.51 -3.97
C GLY A 70 -10.85 -8.63 -4.30
N VAL A 71 -10.43 -9.87 -4.09
CA VAL A 71 -11.28 -11.06 -4.26
C VAL A 71 -10.98 -12.04 -3.13
N LEU A 72 -12.05 -12.52 -2.49
CA LEU A 72 -12.03 -13.57 -1.49
C LEU A 72 -12.25 -14.93 -2.17
N GLY A 73 -11.31 -15.86 -1.97
CA GLY A 73 -11.36 -17.22 -2.52
C GLY A 73 -11.69 -18.25 -1.45
N LEU A 74 -12.64 -19.13 -1.75
CA LEU A 74 -12.96 -20.29 -0.93
C LEU A 74 -12.90 -21.54 -1.81
N HIS A 75 -12.29 -22.59 -1.29
CA HIS A 75 -12.16 -23.88 -1.96
C HIS A 75 -12.60 -24.99 -1.01
N ARG A 76 -13.34 -25.98 -1.52
CA ARG A 76 -13.71 -27.18 -0.78
C ARG A 76 -13.67 -28.42 -1.66
N PRO A 77 -13.45 -29.62 -1.09
CA PRO A 77 -13.55 -30.86 -1.85
C PRO A 77 -14.93 -31.02 -2.48
N THR A 78 -14.99 -31.65 -3.66
CA THR A 78 -16.26 -31.96 -4.35
C THR A 78 -17.22 -32.79 -3.49
N ALA A 79 -16.70 -33.62 -2.59
CA ALA A 79 -17.49 -34.41 -1.63
C ALA A 79 -18.36 -33.55 -0.69
N ALA A 80 -18.01 -32.28 -0.47
CA ALA A 80 -18.82 -31.33 0.31
C ALA A 80 -19.98 -30.71 -0.51
N GLY A 81 -20.13 -31.06 -1.79
CA GLY A 81 -21.17 -30.58 -2.69
C GLY A 81 -20.95 -29.16 -3.22
N ALA A 82 -21.91 -28.65 -3.99
CA ALA A 82 -21.89 -27.29 -4.56
C ALA A 82 -22.35 -26.21 -3.57
N TRP A 83 -21.82 -24.98 -3.71
CA TRP A 83 -22.13 -23.86 -2.83
C TRP A 83 -23.62 -23.52 -2.87
N ARG A 84 -24.25 -23.45 -1.69
CA ARG A 84 -25.67 -23.13 -1.57
C ARG A 84 -25.90 -21.62 -1.67
N PRO A 85 -27.07 -21.15 -2.14
CA PRO A 85 -27.38 -19.72 -2.24
C PRO A 85 -27.17 -18.94 -0.93
N GLU A 86 -27.48 -19.57 0.22
CA GLU A 86 -27.30 -18.97 1.54
C GLU A 86 -25.82 -18.81 1.90
N GLU A 87 -24.98 -19.77 1.51
CA GLU A 87 -23.52 -19.72 1.71
C GLU A 87 -22.90 -18.61 0.87
N ILE A 88 -23.31 -18.49 -0.40
CA ILE A 88 -22.85 -17.42 -1.30
C ILE A 88 -23.24 -16.06 -0.75
N THR A 89 -24.49 -15.93 -0.27
CA THR A 89 -24.99 -14.69 0.35
C THR A 89 -24.20 -14.34 1.60
N MET A 90 -23.90 -15.32 2.45
CA MET A 90 -23.08 -15.11 3.65
C MET A 90 -21.67 -14.64 3.29
N VAL A 91 -21.02 -15.28 2.32
CA VAL A 91 -19.68 -14.90 1.86
C VAL A 91 -19.69 -13.47 1.28
N ARG A 92 -20.71 -13.10 0.51
CA ARG A 92 -20.89 -11.73 0.00
C ARG A 92 -20.96 -10.71 1.15
N MET A 93 -21.78 -10.96 2.17
CA MET A 93 -21.88 -10.07 3.33
C MET A 93 -20.55 -9.93 4.08
N ILE A 94 -19.77 -11.00 4.18
CA ILE A 94 -18.44 -10.97 4.80
C ILE A 94 -17.48 -10.14 3.93
N ALA A 95 -17.49 -10.33 2.61
CA ALA A 95 -16.68 -9.55 1.68
C ALA A 95 -16.99 -8.05 1.75
N ASP A 96 -18.27 -7.67 1.86
CA ASP A 96 -18.70 -6.27 2.01
C ASP A 96 -18.17 -5.66 3.32
N ARG A 97 -18.25 -6.40 4.44
CA ARG A 97 -17.70 -5.96 5.73
C ARG A 97 -16.18 -5.83 5.70
N LEU A 98 -15.50 -6.79 5.06
CA LEU A 98 -14.06 -6.75 4.87
C LEU A 98 -13.64 -5.51 4.08
N ALA A 99 -14.38 -5.14 3.03
CA ALA A 99 -14.09 -3.95 2.24
C ALA A 99 -14.08 -2.67 3.09
N LEU A 100 -15.10 -2.50 3.94
CA LEU A 100 -15.20 -1.36 4.85
C LEU A 100 -14.09 -1.34 5.90
N ALA A 101 -13.80 -2.49 6.51
CA ALA A 101 -12.73 -2.61 7.50
C ALA A 101 -11.36 -2.30 6.88
N ALA A 102 -11.11 -2.80 5.67
CA ALA A 102 -9.87 -2.55 4.95
C ALA A 102 -9.71 -1.07 4.57
N ASP A 103 -10.78 -0.38 4.17
CA ASP A 103 -10.75 1.06 3.90
C ASP A 103 -10.47 1.88 5.17
N ASN A 104 -11.08 1.51 6.30
CA ASN A 104 -10.81 2.15 7.58
C ASN A 104 -9.35 2.00 8.01
N LEU A 105 -8.78 0.80 7.88
CA LEU A 105 -7.36 0.56 8.19
C LEU A 105 -6.44 1.35 7.25
N ARG A 106 -6.77 1.43 5.96
CA ARG A 106 -6.04 2.26 4.99
C ARG A 106 -6.06 3.73 5.37
N LEU A 107 -7.24 4.27 5.70
CA LEU A 107 -7.40 5.68 6.11
C LEU A 107 -6.68 5.98 7.42
N LEU A 108 -6.69 5.04 8.38
CA LEU A 108 -5.96 5.17 9.63
C LEU A 108 -4.45 5.22 9.39
N ASP A 109 -3.90 4.34 8.56
CA ASP A 109 -2.48 4.34 8.18
C ASP A 109 -2.09 5.64 7.46
N GLU A 110 -2.91 6.12 6.53
CA GLU A 110 -2.71 7.41 5.86
C GLU A 110 -2.68 8.58 6.85
N THR A 111 -3.62 8.61 7.80
CA THR A 111 -3.68 9.62 8.87
C THR A 111 -2.43 9.56 9.76
N GLN A 112 -2.02 8.36 10.17
CA GLN A 112 -0.84 8.16 11.00
C GLN A 112 0.45 8.63 10.30
N ARG A 113 0.58 8.37 9.00
CA ARG A 113 1.71 8.84 8.20
C ARG A 113 1.74 10.36 8.08
N SER A 114 0.58 11.01 7.85
CA SER A 114 0.50 12.48 7.82
C SER A 114 0.91 13.08 9.15
N ALA A 115 0.36 12.56 10.26
CA ALA A 115 0.70 13.03 11.60
C ALA A 115 2.19 12.83 11.93
N ALA A 116 2.78 11.70 11.54
CA ALA A 116 4.21 11.46 11.71
C ALA A 116 5.06 12.48 10.93
N ARG A 117 4.67 12.79 9.69
CA ARG A 117 5.35 13.80 8.87
C ARG A 117 5.23 15.20 9.47
N GLU A 118 4.05 15.59 9.93
CA GLU A 118 3.82 16.89 10.57
C GLU A 118 4.63 17.05 11.86
N ARG A 119 4.69 16.01 12.70
CA ARG A 119 5.54 16.01 13.89
C ARG A 119 7.01 16.23 13.54
N LEU A 120 7.51 15.50 12.54
CA LEU A 120 8.89 15.64 12.09
C LEU A 120 9.18 17.05 11.58
N VAL A 121 8.29 17.63 10.78
CA VAL A 121 8.43 19.02 10.31
C VAL A 121 8.43 20.00 11.49
N GLY A 122 7.56 19.79 12.48
CA GLY A 122 7.51 20.59 13.70
C GLY A 122 8.80 20.50 14.52
N GLU A 123 9.30 19.29 14.77
CA GLU A 123 10.56 19.04 15.50
C GLU A 123 11.76 19.74 14.84
N ILE A 124 11.88 19.61 13.51
CA ILE A 124 12.95 20.28 12.74
C ILE A 124 12.78 21.81 12.83
N SER A 125 11.55 22.32 12.68
CA SER A 125 11.28 23.76 12.75
C SER A 125 11.60 24.35 14.12
N ASP A 126 11.29 23.64 15.21
CA ASP A 126 11.61 24.04 16.57
C ASP A 126 13.13 24.08 16.81
N GLN A 127 13.87 23.10 16.28
CA GLN A 127 15.32 23.07 16.38
C GLN A 127 15.97 24.21 15.59
N MET A 128 15.45 24.49 14.39
CA MET A 128 15.84 25.65 13.57
C MET A 128 15.60 26.97 14.30
N GLN A 129 14.45 27.15 14.95
CA GLN A 129 14.12 28.38 15.70
C GLN A 129 15.03 28.62 16.91
N ARG A 130 15.65 27.57 17.46
CA ARG A 130 16.62 27.67 18.57
C ARG A 130 18.04 27.98 18.10
N ALA A 131 18.29 28.07 16.80
CA ALA A 131 19.60 28.42 16.27
C ALA A 131 20.01 29.83 16.73
N THR A 132 21.25 29.97 17.18
CA THR A 132 21.81 31.23 17.71
C THR A 132 22.21 32.21 16.63
N ASP A 133 22.44 31.72 15.42
CA ASP A 133 22.92 32.47 14.27
C ASP A 133 22.56 31.73 12.97
N THR A 134 22.84 32.37 11.83
CA THR A 134 22.51 31.85 10.50
C THR A 134 23.30 30.58 10.15
N GLU A 135 24.55 30.46 10.60
CA GLU A 135 25.39 29.29 10.32
C GLU A 135 24.81 28.04 11.02
N ALA A 136 24.47 28.19 12.30
CA ALA A 136 23.80 27.15 13.09
C ALA A 136 22.47 26.73 12.46
N LEU A 137 21.66 27.68 11.98
CA LEU A 137 20.40 27.41 11.29
C LEU A 137 20.60 26.58 10.02
N MET A 138 21.55 26.99 9.17
CA MET A 138 21.85 26.29 7.91
C MET A 138 22.37 24.86 8.16
N ARG A 139 23.26 24.69 9.14
CA ARG A 139 23.77 23.37 9.54
C ARG A 139 22.66 22.45 10.03
N ILE A 140 21.84 22.91 10.98
CA ILE A 140 20.69 22.13 11.51
C ILE A 140 19.79 21.69 10.35
N THR A 141 19.46 22.61 9.44
CA THR A 141 18.60 22.32 8.28
C THR A 141 19.20 21.22 7.41
N ALA A 142 20.48 21.32 7.06
CA ALA A 142 21.16 20.35 6.20
C ALA A 142 21.27 18.96 6.85
N GLU A 143 21.63 18.90 8.14
CA GLU A 143 21.78 17.66 8.90
C GLU A 143 20.45 16.92 9.08
N GLU A 144 19.38 17.63 9.44
CA GLU A 144 18.05 17.02 9.62
C GLU A 144 17.49 16.49 8.29
N LEU A 145 17.63 17.25 7.19
CA LEU A 145 17.22 16.79 5.87
C LEU A 145 18.01 15.58 5.38
N ASN A 146 19.34 15.57 5.58
CA ASN A 146 20.19 14.43 5.24
C ASN A 146 19.76 13.17 6.02
N ARG A 147 19.45 13.32 7.31
CA ARG A 147 18.99 12.22 8.18
C ARG A 147 17.65 11.66 7.73
N VAL A 148 16.66 12.52 7.49
CA VAL A 148 15.29 12.12 7.14
C VAL A 148 15.21 11.51 5.73
N LEU A 149 15.98 12.05 4.79
CA LEU A 149 15.96 11.62 3.39
C LEU A 149 17.02 10.55 3.07
N GLY A 150 17.63 9.95 4.09
CA GLY A 150 18.49 8.77 3.94
C GLY A 150 19.80 9.03 3.20
N GLY A 151 20.63 9.96 3.71
CA GLY A 151 22.01 10.14 3.23
C GLY A 151 22.16 10.95 1.94
N SER A 152 21.11 11.68 1.54
CA SER A 152 21.15 12.59 0.39
C SER A 152 22.13 13.74 0.63
N ARG A 153 23.03 14.04 -0.32
CA ARG A 153 23.91 15.23 -0.24
C ARG A 153 23.04 16.49 -0.20
N THR A 154 23.04 17.17 0.94
CA THR A 154 22.20 18.35 1.18
C THR A 154 23.09 19.58 1.36
N TYR A 155 22.78 20.66 0.66
CA TYR A 155 23.43 21.95 0.84
C TYR A 155 22.37 23.03 1.02
N VAL A 156 22.69 24.04 1.83
CA VAL A 156 21.84 25.21 2.08
C VAL A 156 22.62 26.44 1.64
N ARG A 157 22.00 27.28 0.81
CA ARG A 157 22.61 28.53 0.32
C ARG A 157 21.63 29.68 0.51
N LEU A 158 22.07 30.69 1.26
CA LEU A 158 21.36 31.95 1.44
C LEU A 158 22.21 33.07 0.81
N GLY A 159 21.57 34.02 0.13
CA GLY A 159 22.26 35.12 -0.55
C GLY A 159 21.27 36.01 -1.29
N THR A 160 21.77 37.11 -1.85
CA THR A 160 20.99 38.02 -2.69
C THR A 160 20.58 37.36 -4.01
N GLN A 161 19.53 37.87 -4.64
CA GLN A 161 19.04 37.32 -5.91
C GLN A 161 20.12 37.31 -7.02
N ALA A 162 21.04 38.29 -7.01
CA ALA A 162 22.17 38.36 -7.95
C ALA A 162 23.23 37.26 -7.67
N GLU A 163 23.58 37.03 -6.40
CA GLU A 163 24.47 35.93 -5.99
C GLU A 163 23.84 34.56 -6.24
N LEU A 164 22.52 34.46 -6.10
CA LEU A 164 21.77 33.23 -6.38
C LEU A 164 21.71 32.93 -7.88
N ALA A 165 21.64 33.95 -8.74
CA ALA A 165 21.56 33.84 -10.21
C ALA A 165 22.92 33.64 -10.91
N GLY A 166 24.03 34.06 -10.31
CA GLY A 166 25.37 34.05 -10.92
C GLY A 166 26.14 32.71 -10.89
N GLY A 167 25.49 31.56 -10.65
CA GLY A 167 26.17 30.31 -10.33
C GLY A 167 26.89 29.62 -11.50
N SER A 168 28.18 29.90 -11.70
CA SER A 168 29.14 28.84 -12.02
C SER A 168 29.26 27.94 -10.80
N GLY A 169 28.79 26.70 -10.92
CA GLY A 169 28.84 25.71 -9.86
C GLY A 169 30.27 25.42 -9.41
N HIS A 170 30.62 25.87 -8.22
CA HIS A 170 31.72 25.27 -7.47
C HIS A 170 31.07 24.45 -6.36
N GLU A 171 30.85 23.16 -6.63
CA GLU A 171 30.67 22.19 -5.56
C GLU A 171 31.92 22.25 -4.68
N PRO A 172 31.80 22.29 -3.34
CA PRO A 172 32.95 22.04 -2.49
C PRO A 172 33.47 20.64 -2.79
N GLN A 173 34.66 20.56 -3.38
CA GLN A 173 35.42 19.32 -3.51
C GLN A 173 35.83 18.92 -2.09
N GLU A 174 35.33 17.78 -1.62
CA GLU A 174 35.83 17.15 -0.40
C GLU A 174 37.32 16.81 -0.62
N GLU A 175 38.20 17.48 0.13
CA GLU A 175 39.53 16.94 0.44
C GLU A 175 39.33 15.61 1.15
N ARG A 176 39.36 14.52 0.38
CA ARG A 176 39.65 13.19 0.92
C ARG A 176 41.10 13.22 1.37
N SER A 177 41.32 13.13 2.67
CA SER A 177 42.61 12.74 3.24
C SER A 177 42.42 11.64 4.27
#